data_AF-A0A9W6KF23-F1
#
_entry.id   AF-A0A9W6KF23-F1
#
_cell.length_a   1.000
_cell.length_b   1.000
_cell.length_c   1.000
_cell.angle_alpha   90.00
_cell.angle_beta   90.00
_cell.angle_gamma   90.00
#
_symmetry.space_group_name_H-M   'P 1'
#
loop_
_entity.id
_entity.type
_entity.pdbx_description
1 polymer ?
#
loop_
_entity_poly.entity_id
_entity_poly.type
_entity_poly.pdbx_seq_one_letter_code
_entity_poly.pdbx_strand_id
1 'polypeptide(L)'
;MDDTLVVDFGALEHAGQSIQAALNTLHARLDEVSDLGKRLTANWHGDAKDAYTLRQANWERAGADLAQMLRDVKAGVEESMQRYQETEARNTRLFPGQG
;
A
#
# COMPACT_ATOMS: atom_id res chain seq x y z
N MET A 1 -1.52 1.42 -31.12
CA MET A 1 -2.02 1.77 -29.77
C MET A 1 -1.35 0.91 -28.70
N ASP A 2 -0.57 -0.09 -29.10
CA ASP A 2 0.10 -1.09 -28.27
C ASP A 2 1.23 -0.54 -27.40
N ASP A 3 1.97 0.49 -27.86
CA ASP A 3 3.09 1.07 -27.12
C ASP A 3 2.63 1.79 -25.83
N THR A 4 1.51 2.50 -25.88
CA THR A 4 0.92 3.18 -24.73
C THR A 4 0.45 2.19 -23.66
N LEU A 5 -0.17 1.08 -24.09
CA LEU A 5 -0.60 0.02 -23.19
C LEU A 5 0.59 -0.59 -22.43
N VAL A 6 1.67 -0.91 -23.14
CA VAL A 6 2.89 -1.47 -22.53
C VAL A 6 3.50 -0.51 -21.52
N VAL A 7 3.51 0.79 -21.82
CA VAL A 7 3.99 1.84 -20.90
C VAL A 7 3.10 1.93 -19.65
N ASP A 8 1.78 1.90 -19.81
CA ASP A 8 0.84 1.90 -18.68
C ASP A 8 1.04 0.67 -17.78
N PHE A 9 1.27 -0.52 -18.35
CA PHE A 9 1.60 -1.72 -17.58
C PHE A 9 2.88 -1.56 -16.74
N GLY A 10 3.97 -1.09 -17.36
CA GLY A 10 5.22 -0.87 -16.65
C GLY A 10 5.09 0.17 -15.53
N ALA A 11 4.35 1.24 -15.77
CA ALA A 11 4.09 2.27 -14.77
C ALA A 11 3.26 1.75 -13.59
N LEU A 12 2.25 0.90 -13.86
CA LEU A 12 1.39 0.32 -12.82
C LEU A 12 2.11 -0.74 -11.99
N GLU A 13 2.94 -1.59 -12.61
CA GLU A 13 3.80 -2.53 -11.86
C GLU A 13 4.76 -1.75 -10.95
N HIS A 14 5.41 -0.71 -11.47
CA HIS A 14 6.30 0.14 -10.68
C HIS A 14 5.57 0.83 -9.52
N ALA A 15 4.33 1.30 -9.75
CA ALA A 15 3.50 1.85 -8.69
C ALA A 15 3.18 0.82 -7.60
N GLY A 16 2.81 -0.41 -7.98
CA GLY A 16 2.56 -1.51 -7.04
C GLY A 16 3.78 -1.88 -6.20
N GLN A 17 4.96 -1.92 -6.81
CA GLN A 17 6.23 -2.14 -6.11
C GLN A 17 6.57 -0.97 -5.16
N SER A 18 6.35 0.27 -5.60
CA SER A 18 6.59 1.47 -4.80
C SER A 18 5.68 1.51 -3.56
N ILE A 19 4.39 1.16 -3.72
CA ILE A 19 3.45 1.04 -2.61
C ILE A 19 3.91 -0.04 -1.63
N GLN A 20 4.35 -1.21 -2.13
CA GLN A 20 4.84 -2.28 -1.27
C GLN A 20 6.10 -1.87 -0.49
N ALA A 21 7.03 -1.14 -1.11
CA ALA A 21 8.22 -0.61 -0.44
C ALA A 21 7.85 0.43 0.63
N ALA A 22 6.89 1.31 0.34
CA ALA A 22 6.37 2.28 1.29
C ALA A 22 5.71 1.58 2.51
N LEU A 23 4.93 0.53 2.28
CA LEU A 23 4.34 -0.30 3.34
C LEU A 23 5.40 -0.94 4.24
N ASN A 24 6.43 -1.55 3.65
CA ASN A 24 7.52 -2.16 4.42
C ASN A 24 8.27 -1.11 5.25
N THR A 25 8.51 0.08 4.67
CA THR A 25 9.16 1.20 5.36
C THR A 25 8.31 1.70 6.54
N LEU A 26 7.00 1.82 6.33
CA LEU A 26 6.06 2.23 7.38
C LEU A 26 6.08 1.25 8.56
N HIS A 27 5.96 -0.04 8.30
CA HIS A 27 6.01 -1.06 9.36
C HIS A 27 7.34 -1.02 10.12
N ALA A 28 8.47 -0.96 9.42
CA ALA A 28 9.78 -0.89 10.06
C ALA A 28 9.92 0.33 10.99
N ARG A 29 9.38 1.49 10.57
CA ARG A 29 9.38 2.70 11.41
C ARG A 29 8.47 2.57 12.62
N LEU A 30 7.29 1.98 12.46
CA LEU A 30 6.37 1.72 13.58
C LEU A 30 7.02 0.79 14.61
N ASP A 31 7.67 -0.28 14.16
CA ASP A 31 8.40 -1.21 15.02
C ASP A 31 9.55 -0.52 15.75
N GLU A 32 10.34 0.30 15.05
CA GLU A 32 11.45 1.07 15.64
C GLU A 32 10.97 1.99 16.77
N VAL A 33 9.87 2.72 16.53
CA VAL A 33 9.32 3.65 17.52
C VAL A 33 8.68 2.88 18.69
N SER A 34 8.01 1.76 18.43
CA SER A 34 7.46 0.88 19.48
C SER A 34 8.57 0.37 20.41
N ASP A 35 9.68 -0.12 19.84
CA ASP A 35 10.80 -0.62 20.62
C ASP A 35 11.56 0.46 21.39
N LEU A 36 11.73 1.65 20.79
CA LEU A 36 12.28 2.80 21.50
C LEU A 36 11.38 3.21 22.67
N GLY A 37 10.07 3.25 22.46
CA GLY A 37 9.13 3.62 23.52
C GLY A 37 9.08 2.59 24.65
N LYS A 38 9.15 1.28 24.37
CA LYS A 38 9.32 0.24 25.41
C LYS A 38 10.57 0.46 26.25
N ARG A 39 11.71 0.79 25.63
CA ARG A 39 12.96 1.07 26.34
C ARG A 39 12.86 2.34 27.20
N LEU A 40 12.26 3.40 26.66
CA LEU A 40 12.12 4.67 27.37
C LEU A 40 11.13 4.59 28.55
N THR A 41 10.08 3.79 28.40
CA THR A 41 9.03 3.62 29.41
C THR A 41 9.40 2.63 30.52
N ALA A 42 10.51 1.90 30.38
CA ALA A 42 10.97 0.94 31.39
C ALA A 42 11.14 1.55 32.79
N ASN A 43 11.45 2.84 32.87
CA ASN A 43 11.63 3.56 34.14
C ASN A 43 10.46 4.51 34.46
N TRP A 44 9.39 4.53 33.65
CA TRP A 44 8.20 5.36 33.89
C TRP A 44 7.25 4.65 34.86
N HIS A 45 6.73 5.38 35.84
CA HIS A 45 5.79 4.87 36.83
C HIS A 45 4.46 5.62 36.75
N GLY A 46 3.34 4.94 37.05
CA GLY A 46 2.01 5.55 37.13
C GLY A 46 1.46 6.04 35.78
N ASP A 47 0.83 7.22 35.79
CA ASP A 47 0.07 7.81 34.66
C ASP A 47 0.85 7.95 33.35
N ALA A 48 2.18 8.10 33.42
CA ALA A 48 3.03 8.22 32.24
C ALA A 48 3.06 6.93 31.40
N LYS A 49 2.95 5.76 32.06
CA LYS A 49 2.89 4.47 31.38
C LYS A 49 1.55 4.29 30.67
N ASP A 50 0.45 4.63 31.33
CA ASP A 50 -0.90 4.50 30.76
C ASP A 50 -1.09 5.44 29.56
N ALA A 51 -0.60 6.69 29.67
CA ALA A 51 -0.61 7.64 28.55
C ALA A 51 0.22 7.14 27.35
N TYR A 52 1.36 6.50 27.61
CA TYR A 52 2.17 5.88 26.55
C TYR A 52 1.43 4.72 25.90
N THR A 53 0.85 3.79 26.68
CA THR A 53 0.12 2.64 26.14
C THR A 53 -1.07 3.07 25.28
N LEU A 54 -1.79 4.13 25.67
CA LEU A 54 -2.87 4.67 24.85
C LEU A 54 -2.35 5.24 23.52
N ARG A 55 -1.26 6.01 23.59
CA ARG A 55 -0.60 6.54 22.38
C ARG A 55 -0.05 5.42 21.51
N GLN A 56 0.40 4.33 22.14
CA GLN A 56 0.85 3.11 21.48
C GLN A 56 -0.31 2.34 20.82
N ALA A 57 -1.52 2.35 21.38
CA ALA A 57 -2.63 1.74 20.67
C ALA A 57 -3.04 2.58 19.43
N ASN A 58 -3.01 3.90 19.58
CA ASN A 58 -3.45 4.82 18.52
C ASN A 58 -2.53 4.82 17.30
N TRP A 59 -1.21 4.83 17.49
CA TRP A 59 -0.27 4.84 16.35
C TRP A 59 -0.26 3.52 15.55
N GLU A 60 -0.63 2.39 16.17
CA GLU A 60 -0.60 1.03 15.65
C GLU A 60 -1.86 0.87 14.81
N ARG A 61 -2.99 1.36 15.35
CA ARG A 61 -4.23 1.50 14.58
C ARG A 61 -4.04 2.42 13.37
N ALA A 62 -3.46 3.60 13.54
CA ALA A 62 -3.20 4.50 12.41
C ALA A 62 -2.27 3.88 11.35
N GLY A 63 -1.26 3.13 11.78
CA GLY A 63 -0.39 2.35 10.89
C GLY A 63 -1.13 1.26 10.13
N ALA A 64 -1.98 0.50 10.82
CA ALA A 64 -2.81 -0.54 10.22
C ALA A 64 -3.82 0.04 9.21
N ASP A 65 -4.45 1.16 9.55
CA ASP A 65 -5.41 1.87 8.68
C ASP A 65 -4.71 2.38 7.41
N LEU A 66 -3.55 3.02 7.56
CA LEU A 66 -2.75 3.46 6.40
C LEU A 66 -2.32 2.27 5.54
N ALA A 67 -1.91 1.17 6.18
CA ALA A 67 -1.54 -0.04 5.46
C ALA A 67 -2.74 -0.64 4.70
N GLN A 68 -3.94 -0.56 5.28
CA GLN A 68 -5.17 -0.98 4.61
C GLN A 68 -5.48 -0.09 3.40
N MET A 69 -5.46 1.23 3.56
CA MET A 69 -5.70 2.17 2.46
C MET A 69 -4.74 1.93 1.29
N LEU A 70 -3.46 1.70 1.57
CA LEU A 70 -2.46 1.41 0.55
C LEU A 70 -2.71 0.07 -0.16
N ARG A 71 -3.17 -0.96 0.57
CA ARG A 71 -3.61 -2.23 -0.03
C ARG A 71 -4.83 -2.03 -0.93
N ASP A 72 -5.79 -1.22 -0.50
CA ASP A 72 -6.99 -0.93 -1.29
C ASP A 72 -6.64 -0.17 -2.57
N VAL A 73 -5.72 0.79 -2.50
CA VAL A 73 -5.18 1.48 -3.68
C VAL A 73 -4.51 0.51 -4.63
N LYS A 74 -3.67 -0.41 -4.12
CA LYS A 74 -3.06 -1.46 -4.92
C LYS A 74 -4.11 -2.34 -5.61
N ALA A 75 -5.13 -2.78 -4.87
CA ALA A 75 -6.20 -3.61 -5.42
C ALA A 75 -6.99 -2.86 -6.52
N GLY A 76 -7.30 -1.58 -6.32
CA GLY A 76 -7.98 -0.76 -7.34
C GLY A 76 -7.14 -0.56 -8.61
N VAL A 77 -5.82 -0.45 -8.46
CA VAL A 77 -4.88 -0.43 -9.58
C VAL A 77 -4.89 -1.77 -10.34
N GLU A 78 -4.83 -2.89 -9.63
CA GLU A 78 -4.89 -4.24 -10.23
C GLU A 78 -6.23 -4.53 -10.92
N GLU A 79 -7.34 -4.14 -10.32
CA GLU A 79 -8.69 -4.31 -10.87
C GLU A 79 -8.88 -3.47 -12.15
N SER A 80 -8.34 -2.24 -12.16
CA SER A 80 -8.34 -1.39 -13.35
C SER A 80 -7.55 -2.05 -14.49
N MET A 81 -6.38 -2.65 -14.19
CA MET A 81 -5.59 -3.40 -15.18
C MET A 81 -6.37 -4.56 -15.80
N GLN A 82 -7.07 -5.36 -14.99
CA GLN A 82 -7.87 -6.47 -15.50
C GLN A 82 -8.96 -6.01 -16.45
N ARG A 83 -9.69 -4.94 -16.07
CA ARG A 83 -10.74 -4.35 -16.93
C ARG A 83 -10.19 -3.83 -18.26
N TYR A 84 -9.00 -3.25 -18.27
CA TYR A 84 -8.36 -2.78 -19.51
C TYR A 84 -7.99 -3.96 -20.42
N GLN A 85 -7.34 -5.01 -19.91
CA GLN A 85 -7.02 -6.20 -20.72
C GLN A 85 -8.27 -6.85 -21.31
N GLU A 86 -9.33 -6.97 -20.52
CA GLU A 86 -10.57 -7.61 -20.96
C GLU A 86 -11.27 -6.80 -22.07
N THR A 87 -11.25 -5.47 -21.93
CA THR A 87 -11.84 -4.55 -22.90
C THR A 87 -11.06 -4.56 -24.21
N GLU A 88 -9.74 -4.55 -24.15
CA GLU A 88 -8.89 -4.57 -25.33
C GLU A 88 -8.94 -5.94 -26.03
N ALA A 89 -8.86 -7.05 -25.30
CA ALA A 89 -9.03 -8.39 -25.86
C ALA A 89 -10.41 -8.57 -26.53
N ARG A 90 -11.47 -7.96 -26.00
CA ARG A 90 -12.78 -7.92 -26.66
C ARG A 90 -12.76 -7.06 -27.93
N ASN A 91 -12.14 -5.88 -27.91
CA ASN A 91 -12.05 -5.03 -29.10
C ASN A 91 -11.21 -5.65 -30.21
N THR A 92 -10.05 -6.24 -29.90
CA THR A 92 -9.20 -6.92 -30.88
C THR A 92 -9.90 -8.14 -31.50
N ARG A 93 -10.76 -8.84 -30.73
CA ARG A 93 -11.62 -9.92 -31.25
C ARG A 93 -12.76 -9.43 -32.15
N LEU A 94 -13.25 -8.21 -31.93
CA LEU A 94 -14.34 -7.61 -32.71
C LEU A 94 -13.85 -6.93 -33.99
N PHE A 95 -12.58 -6.51 -34.06
CA PHE A 95 -11.98 -5.87 -35.24
C PHE A 95 -10.75 -6.62 -35.81
N PRO A 96 -10.86 -7.89 -36.21
CA PRO A 96 -9.71 -8.66 -36.70
C PRO A 96 -9.24 -8.35 -38.15
N GLY A 97 -9.72 -7.29 -38.82
CA GLY A 97 -9.28 -7.02 -40.20
C GLY A 97 -9.89 -5.82 -40.92
N GLN A 98 -9.40 -4.61 -40.63
CA GLN A 98 -9.51 -3.46 -41.54
C GLN A 98 -8.08 -3.02 -41.89
N GLY A 99 -7.49 -3.72 -42.86
CA GLY A 99 -6.18 -3.47 -43.46
C GLY A 99 -6.09 -4.17 -44.80
#